data_AF-A0A4Q2X1E8-F1
#
_entry.id   AF-A0A4Q2X1E8-F1
#
_cell.length_a   1.000
_cell.length_b   1.000
_cell.length_c   1.000
_cell.angle_alpha   90.00
_cell.angle_beta   90.00
_cell.angle_gamma   90.00
#
_symmetry.space_group_name_H-M   'P 1'
#
loop_
_entity.id
_entity.type
_entity.pdbx_description
1 polymer ?
#
loop_
_entity_poly.entity_id
_entity_poly.type
_entity_poly.pdbx_seq_one_letter_code
_entity_poly.pdbx_strand_id
1 'polypeptide(L)'
;MPTKLKHRWSIGNNYLAGITTGDWLRLLRDNDFAVDPAYWHRAAFITLASGMNSFFRWKEESLFGQKVAETEIPPPLFILGHWRSGTTHLHNLLSRDPQFAFANTYQVVNPHTFLTTEEANTRRFAWMVPKTRPMDAMELSFQTPQEDEFAPCLMSLRSLYLGISFPRAEDDYARYLTFGNVPQHEIDEWKSAFVAFVRKLTFKYRRPLVLKSPP
;
A
#
# COMPACT_ATOMS: atom_id res chain seq x y z
N MET A 1 2.40 -10.41 -36.24
CA MET A 1 1.31 -10.41 -35.24
C MET A 1 1.77 -9.60 -34.04
N PRO A 2 0.95 -8.72 -33.44
CA PRO A 2 1.34 -8.03 -32.22
C PRO A 2 1.64 -9.05 -31.12
N THR A 3 2.81 -8.94 -30.49
CA THR A 3 3.27 -9.86 -29.46
C THR A 3 2.26 -9.91 -28.32
N LYS A 4 1.77 -11.11 -27.98
CA LYS A 4 0.78 -11.30 -26.91
C LYS A 4 1.39 -10.90 -25.58
N LEU A 5 0.96 -9.76 -25.03
CA LEU A 5 1.43 -9.28 -23.73
C LEU A 5 1.02 -10.28 -22.62
N LYS A 6 2.02 -10.80 -21.91
CA LYS A 6 1.81 -11.68 -20.75
C LYS A 6 1.00 -10.92 -19.68
N HIS A 7 -0.01 -11.57 -19.09
CA HIS A 7 -0.88 -10.97 -18.06
C HIS A 7 -1.62 -9.68 -18.45
N ARG A 8 -1.80 -9.38 -19.75
CA ARG A 8 -2.51 -8.18 -20.22
C ARG A 8 -3.82 -7.94 -19.47
N TRP A 9 -4.66 -8.96 -19.38
CA TRP A 9 -5.99 -8.90 -18.76
C TRP A 9 -6.00 -9.14 -17.25
N SER A 10 -4.83 -9.27 -16.61
CA SER A 10 -4.76 -9.40 -15.15
C SER A 10 -5.13 -8.07 -14.49
N ILE A 11 -6.04 -8.16 -13.52
CA ILE A 11 -6.46 -7.07 -12.64
C ILE A 11 -6.11 -7.32 -11.17
N GLY A 12 -5.85 -8.58 -10.77
CA GLY A 12 -5.70 -8.97 -9.37
C GLY A 12 -4.38 -8.54 -8.70
N ASN A 13 -3.31 -8.34 -9.47
CA ASN A 13 -1.99 -7.96 -8.94
C ASN A 13 -1.73 -6.45 -9.08
N ASN A 14 -2.76 -5.63 -8.88
CA ASN A 14 -2.63 -4.18 -9.01
C ASN A 14 -2.69 -3.52 -7.63
N TYR A 15 -1.54 -3.04 -7.15
CA TYR A 15 -1.43 -2.39 -5.84
C TYR A 15 -2.25 -1.09 -5.78
N LEU A 16 -2.55 -0.44 -6.91
CA LEU A 16 -3.41 0.74 -6.98
C LEU A 16 -4.89 0.44 -6.72
N ALA A 17 -5.30 -0.82 -6.58
CA ALA A 17 -6.70 -1.18 -6.34
C ALA A 17 -7.25 -0.62 -5.01
N GLY A 18 -6.38 -0.27 -4.05
CA GLY A 18 -6.76 0.34 -2.76
C GLY A 18 -6.79 1.87 -2.73
N ILE A 19 -6.52 2.54 -3.84
CA ILE A 19 -6.47 4.00 -3.93
C ILE A 19 -7.87 4.63 -3.76
N THR A 20 -7.95 5.87 -3.26
CA THR A 20 -9.22 6.64 -3.24
C THR A 20 -9.41 7.42 -4.54
N THR A 21 -10.63 7.89 -4.82
CA THR A 21 -10.94 8.62 -6.06
C THR A 21 -10.16 9.93 -6.16
N GLY A 22 -10.00 10.66 -5.05
CA GLY A 22 -9.22 11.90 -5.03
C GLY A 22 -7.75 11.65 -5.39
N ASP A 23 -7.14 10.64 -4.76
CA ASP A 23 -5.75 10.26 -5.04
C ASP A 23 -5.58 9.68 -6.45
N TRP A 24 -6.56 8.92 -6.95
CA TRP A 24 -6.52 8.39 -8.31
C TRP A 24 -6.58 9.50 -9.37
N LEU A 25 -7.46 10.48 -9.19
CA LEU A 25 -7.55 11.63 -10.09
C LEU A 25 -6.30 12.51 -10.04
N ARG A 26 -5.72 12.70 -8.84
CA ARG A 26 -4.43 13.37 -8.67
C ARG A 26 -3.33 12.62 -9.40
N LEU A 27 -3.21 11.31 -9.19
CA LEU A 27 -2.22 10.46 -9.86
C LEU A 27 -2.35 10.51 -11.39
N LEU A 28 -3.58 10.44 -11.92
CA LEU A 28 -3.81 10.58 -13.35
C LEU A 28 -3.41 11.95 -13.86
N ARG A 29 -3.78 13.03 -13.15
CA ARG A 29 -3.43 14.40 -13.50
C ARG A 29 -1.91 14.63 -13.50
N ASP A 30 -1.21 14.14 -12.47
CA ASP A 30 0.24 14.29 -12.34
C ASP A 30 1.00 13.53 -13.45
N ASN A 31 0.33 12.63 -14.16
CA ASN A 31 0.85 11.90 -15.32
C ASN A 31 0.10 12.23 -16.62
N ASP A 32 -0.52 13.42 -16.72
CA ASP A 32 -1.21 13.94 -17.91
C ASP A 32 -2.29 13.00 -18.50
N PHE A 33 -2.91 12.17 -17.64
CA PHE A 33 -3.86 11.12 -18.02
C PHE A 33 -3.29 10.13 -19.06
N ALA A 34 -1.97 9.99 -19.13
CA ALA A 34 -1.26 9.25 -20.16
C ALA A 34 -1.27 7.72 -19.93
N VAL A 35 -2.46 7.13 -19.94
CA VAL A 35 -2.65 5.67 -19.87
C VAL A 35 -2.76 5.08 -21.28
N ASP A 36 -1.85 4.17 -21.62
CA ASP A 36 -1.87 3.54 -22.95
C ASP A 36 -3.17 2.74 -23.17
N PRO A 37 -3.71 2.71 -24.40
CA PRO A 37 -4.94 1.98 -24.73
C PRO A 37 -4.91 0.49 -24.33
N ALA A 38 -3.73 -0.11 -24.29
CA ALA A 38 -3.54 -1.49 -23.85
C ALA A 38 -3.89 -1.74 -22.37
N TYR A 39 -3.97 -0.69 -21.55
CA TYR A 39 -4.21 -0.73 -20.11
C TYR A 39 -5.50 -0.02 -19.67
N TRP A 40 -6.34 0.47 -20.59
CA TRP A 40 -7.60 1.16 -20.26
C TRP A 40 -8.54 0.31 -19.40
N HIS A 41 -8.57 -1.02 -19.57
CA HIS A 41 -9.36 -1.91 -18.72
C HIS A 41 -8.89 -1.92 -17.26
N ARG A 42 -7.57 -1.79 -17.02
CA ARG A 42 -7.02 -1.65 -15.66
C ARG A 42 -7.38 -0.30 -15.07
N ALA A 43 -7.25 0.77 -15.85
CA ALA A 43 -7.66 2.11 -15.41
C ALA A 43 -9.16 2.16 -15.07
N ALA A 44 -10.02 1.57 -15.91
CA ALA A 44 -11.45 1.47 -15.62
C ALA A 44 -11.74 0.69 -14.33
N PHE A 45 -11.04 -0.43 -14.11
CA PHE A 45 -11.13 -1.20 -12.87
C PHE A 45 -10.70 -0.37 -11.65
N ILE A 46 -9.56 0.33 -11.71
CA ILE A 46 -9.08 1.21 -10.62
C ILE A 46 -10.10 2.32 -10.37
N THR A 47 -10.65 2.95 -11.41
CA THR A 47 -11.67 4.00 -11.26
C THR A 47 -12.88 3.50 -10.47
N LEU A 48 -13.42 2.32 -10.82
CA LEU A 48 -14.54 1.71 -10.09
C LEU A 48 -14.18 1.37 -8.65
N ALA A 49 -13.02 0.73 -8.43
CA ALA A 49 -12.53 0.39 -7.10
C ALA A 49 -12.32 1.65 -6.23
N SER A 50 -11.79 2.73 -6.82
CA SER A 50 -11.51 3.98 -6.11
C SER A 50 -12.78 4.65 -5.56
N GLY A 51 -13.90 4.54 -6.29
CA GLY A 51 -15.20 5.03 -5.83
C GLY A 51 -15.69 4.28 -4.60
N MET A 52 -15.59 2.94 -4.64
CA MET A 52 -15.91 2.10 -3.48
C MET A 52 -14.99 2.41 -2.29
N ASN A 53 -13.68 2.55 -2.53
CA ASN A 53 -12.71 2.86 -1.47
C ASN A 53 -12.98 4.22 -0.83
N SER A 54 -13.38 5.23 -1.60
CA SER A 54 -13.74 6.56 -1.06
C SER A 54 -14.96 6.49 -0.15
N PHE A 55 -15.98 5.71 -0.54
CA PHE A 55 -17.15 5.46 0.31
C PHE A 55 -16.77 4.75 1.62
N PHE A 56 -15.96 3.68 1.55
CA PHE A 56 -15.53 2.97 2.74
C PHE A 56 -14.57 3.78 3.62
N ARG A 57 -13.72 4.63 3.02
CA ARG A 57 -12.87 5.58 3.73
C ARG A 57 -13.73 6.53 4.56
N TRP A 58 -14.73 7.16 3.94
CA TRP A 58 -15.66 8.04 4.65
C TRP A 58 -16.36 7.31 5.81
N LYS A 59 -16.83 6.08 5.57
CA LYS A 59 -17.45 5.25 6.60
C LYS A 59 -16.47 4.97 7.75
N GLU A 60 -15.24 4.60 7.44
CA GLU A 60 -14.23 4.31 8.45
C GLU A 60 -13.82 5.54 9.26
N GLU A 61 -13.60 6.68 8.59
CA GLU A 61 -13.28 7.96 9.22
C GLU A 61 -14.42 8.39 10.15
N SER A 62 -15.68 8.22 9.77
CA SER A 62 -16.81 8.55 10.65
C SER A 62 -16.92 7.64 11.87
N LEU A 63 -16.57 6.36 11.76
CA LEU A 63 -16.68 5.39 12.85
C LEU A 63 -15.48 5.42 13.81
N PHE A 64 -14.28 5.63 13.27
CA PHE A 64 -13.02 5.43 13.99
C PHE A 64 -12.07 6.62 13.92
N GLY A 65 -12.32 7.65 13.12
CA GLY A 65 -11.37 8.73 12.86
C GLY A 65 -10.87 9.41 14.13
N GLN A 66 -11.77 9.80 15.03
CA GLN A 66 -11.39 10.42 16.31
C GLN A 66 -10.59 9.45 17.20
N LYS A 67 -11.06 8.21 17.36
CA LYS A 67 -10.38 7.20 18.19
C LYS A 67 -9.00 6.85 17.66
N VAL A 68 -8.87 6.77 16.34
CA VAL A 68 -7.57 6.61 15.67
C VAL A 68 -6.72 7.83 15.98
N ALA A 69 -7.18 9.06 15.76
CA ALA A 69 -6.40 10.27 16.00
C ALA A 69 -5.86 10.38 17.45
N GLU A 70 -6.65 9.96 18.44
CA GLU A 70 -6.30 9.93 19.86
C GLU A 70 -5.40 8.75 20.26
N THR A 71 -5.13 7.81 19.36
CA THR A 71 -4.30 6.65 19.66
C THR A 71 -2.83 7.04 19.77
N GLU A 72 -2.25 6.81 20.94
CA GLU A 72 -0.82 6.92 21.19
C GLU A 72 -0.07 5.75 20.55
N ILE A 73 1.00 6.06 19.80
CA ILE A 73 1.82 5.07 19.09
C ILE A 73 2.97 4.67 20.02
N PRO A 74 3.01 3.43 20.56
CA PRO A 74 4.17 2.94 21.29
C PRO A 74 5.37 2.83 20.34
N PRO A 75 6.62 2.90 20.84
CA PRO A 75 7.81 2.81 20.00
C PRO A 75 7.80 1.56 19.11
N PRO A 76 7.77 1.69 17.77
CA PRO A 76 7.83 0.55 16.87
C PRO A 76 9.27 0.08 16.66
N LEU A 77 9.43 -1.19 16.30
CA LEU A 77 10.69 -1.75 15.81
C LEU A 77 10.72 -1.61 14.29
N PHE A 78 11.74 -0.94 13.76
CA PHE A 78 11.97 -0.81 12.32
C PHE A 78 13.01 -1.81 11.83
N ILE A 79 12.68 -2.55 10.78
CA ILE A 79 13.60 -3.38 10.02
C ILE A 79 13.97 -2.62 8.74
N LEU A 80 15.20 -2.14 8.68
CA LEU A 80 15.77 -1.42 7.54
C LEU A 80 16.89 -2.22 6.90
N GLY A 81 17.18 -1.93 5.63
CA GLY A 81 18.28 -2.53 4.87
C GLY A 81 17.91 -2.78 3.42
N HIS A 82 18.92 -2.98 2.57
CA HIS A 82 18.73 -3.15 1.13
C HIS A 82 17.82 -4.33 0.77
N TRP A 83 17.13 -4.25 -0.37
CA TRP A 83 16.49 -5.42 -0.95
C TRP A 83 17.46 -6.61 -1.05
N ARG A 84 16.92 -7.82 -0.86
CA ARG A 84 17.66 -9.09 -0.90
C ARG A 84 18.71 -9.31 0.21
N SER A 85 18.71 -8.51 1.27
CA SER A 85 19.58 -8.68 2.45
C SER A 85 19.00 -9.58 3.55
N GLY A 86 17.89 -10.28 3.30
CA GLY A 86 17.25 -11.16 4.29
C GLY A 86 16.25 -10.47 5.23
N THR A 87 15.95 -9.18 5.04
CA THR A 87 14.97 -8.42 5.85
C THR A 87 13.59 -9.06 5.90
N THR A 88 13.11 -9.67 4.82
CA THR A 88 11.85 -10.43 4.81
C THR A 88 11.88 -11.65 5.73
N HIS A 89 13.01 -12.37 5.79
CA HIS A 89 13.14 -13.51 6.69
C HIS A 89 13.10 -13.06 8.16
N LEU A 90 13.83 -11.99 8.49
CA LEU A 90 13.81 -11.39 9.82
C LEU A 90 12.41 -10.89 10.22
N HIS A 91 11.69 -10.22 9.30
CA HIS A 91 10.32 -9.74 9.55
C HIS A 91 9.36 -10.89 9.83
N ASN A 92 9.45 -11.98 9.04
CA ASN A 92 8.66 -13.17 9.26
C ASN A 92 8.95 -13.81 10.64
N LEU A 93 10.21 -13.89 11.07
CA LEU A 93 10.56 -14.40 12.40
C LEU A 93 9.96 -13.55 13.52
N LEU A 94 10.16 -12.22 13.46
CA LEU A 94 9.66 -11.29 14.48
C LEU A 94 8.13 -11.24 14.53
N SER A 95 7.46 -11.44 13.38
CA SER A 95 5.99 -11.51 13.32
C SER A 95 5.38 -12.71 14.07
N ARG A 96 6.19 -13.71 14.45
CA ARG A 96 5.75 -14.85 15.26
C ARG A 96 5.70 -14.54 16.75
N ASP A 97 6.39 -13.50 17.20
CA ASP A 97 6.40 -13.09 18.60
C ASP A 97 5.07 -12.37 18.94
N PRO A 98 4.28 -12.90 19.90
CA PRO A 98 3.00 -12.30 20.28
C PRO A 98 3.13 -10.91 20.93
N GLN A 99 4.33 -10.49 21.34
CA GLN A 99 4.60 -9.13 21.82
C GLN A 99 4.32 -8.10 20.72
N PHE A 100 4.58 -8.46 19.46
CA PHE A 100 4.51 -7.54 18.34
C PHE A 100 3.26 -7.73 17.48
N ALA A 101 2.85 -6.63 16.85
CA ALA A 101 1.95 -6.62 15.70
C ALA A 101 2.72 -6.19 14.45
N PHE A 102 2.14 -6.39 13.28
CA PHE A 102 2.74 -6.06 11.98
C PHE A 102 1.64 -5.67 10.99
N ALA A 103 2.01 -4.94 9.94
CA ALA A 103 1.12 -4.70 8.81
C ALA A 103 1.01 -5.96 7.95
N ASN A 104 -0.21 -6.43 7.71
CA ASN A 104 -0.44 -7.55 6.78
C ASN A 104 -0.66 -7.05 5.34
N THR A 105 -0.59 -7.98 4.39
CA THR A 105 -0.79 -7.67 2.96
C THR A 105 -2.09 -6.90 2.69
N TYR A 106 -3.20 -7.27 3.34
CA TYR A 106 -4.47 -6.58 3.10
C TYR A 106 -4.43 -5.11 3.55
N GLN A 107 -3.83 -4.85 4.71
CA GLN A 107 -3.77 -3.52 5.31
C GLN A 107 -2.92 -2.57 4.49
N VAL A 108 -1.76 -3.02 4.00
CA VAL A 108 -0.88 -2.15 3.22
C VAL A 108 -1.46 -1.81 1.84
N VAL A 109 -2.25 -2.71 1.25
CA VAL A 109 -2.91 -2.47 -0.05
C VAL A 109 -4.31 -1.87 0.08
N ASN A 110 -4.85 -1.71 1.30
CA ASN A 110 -6.13 -1.03 1.57
C ASN A 110 -6.01 -0.08 2.77
N PRO A 111 -5.03 0.84 2.76
CA PRO A 111 -4.67 1.61 3.95
C PRO A 111 -5.74 2.62 4.36
N HIS A 112 -6.71 2.93 3.51
CA HIS A 112 -7.84 3.83 3.81
C HIS A 112 -9.06 3.12 4.42
N THR A 113 -9.15 1.79 4.37
CA THR A 113 -10.43 1.09 4.59
C THR A 113 -10.33 -0.19 5.43
N PHE A 114 -9.12 -0.61 5.82
CA PHE A 114 -8.93 -1.93 6.44
C PHE A 114 -9.61 -2.11 7.81
N LEU A 115 -9.87 -1.06 8.58
CA LEU A 115 -10.56 -1.20 9.88
C LEU A 115 -12.02 -1.62 9.70
N THR A 116 -12.63 -1.31 8.55
CA THR A 116 -14.03 -1.68 8.25
C THR A 116 -14.18 -2.82 7.25
N THR A 117 -13.19 -3.04 6.37
CA THR A 117 -13.36 -3.94 5.22
C THR A 117 -12.59 -5.25 5.34
N GLU A 118 -11.53 -5.32 6.15
CA GLU A 118 -10.60 -6.46 6.15
C GLU A 118 -11.28 -7.80 6.45
N GLU A 119 -12.10 -7.88 7.48
CA GLU A 119 -12.74 -9.15 7.86
C GLU A 119 -13.64 -9.71 6.73
N ALA A 120 -14.46 -8.85 6.13
CA ALA A 120 -15.38 -9.26 5.06
C ALA A 120 -14.63 -9.58 3.76
N ASN A 121 -13.71 -8.71 3.34
CA ASN A 121 -13.04 -8.83 2.06
C ASN A 121 -12.02 -9.95 2.06
N THR A 122 -11.27 -10.15 3.14
CA THR A 122 -10.31 -11.27 3.20
C THR A 122 -11.00 -12.62 3.11
N ARG A 123 -12.22 -12.78 3.65
CA ARG A 123 -13.04 -13.98 3.47
C ARG A 123 -13.57 -14.14 2.04
N ARG A 124 -14.12 -13.05 1.46
CA ARG A 124 -14.76 -13.09 0.14
C ARG A 124 -13.78 -13.27 -1.01
N PHE A 125 -12.56 -12.74 -0.85
CA PHE A 125 -11.61 -12.54 -1.94
C PHE A 125 -10.30 -13.31 -1.75
N ALA A 126 -10.16 -14.16 -0.72
CA ALA A 126 -8.94 -14.94 -0.47
C ALA A 126 -8.47 -15.71 -1.71
N TRP A 127 -9.42 -16.27 -2.47
CA TRP A 127 -9.18 -17.08 -3.66
C TRP A 127 -8.54 -16.32 -4.83
N MET A 128 -8.60 -14.98 -4.83
CA MET A 128 -7.99 -14.14 -5.88
C MET A 128 -6.51 -13.87 -5.62
N VAL A 129 -6.00 -14.13 -4.41
CA VAL A 129 -4.61 -13.90 -4.05
C VAL A 129 -3.77 -15.11 -4.51
N PRO A 130 -2.70 -14.90 -5.31
CA PRO A 130 -1.77 -15.97 -5.63
C PRO A 130 -1.13 -16.57 -4.37
N LYS A 131 -0.90 -17.89 -4.35
CA LYS A 131 -0.29 -18.56 -3.18
C LYS A 131 1.16 -18.12 -2.90
N THR A 132 1.86 -17.66 -3.94
CA THR A 132 3.23 -17.15 -3.83
C THR A 132 3.35 -15.81 -4.53
N ARG A 133 4.34 -15.01 -4.13
CA ARG A 133 4.56 -13.72 -4.75
C ARG A 133 5.03 -13.86 -6.22
N PRO A 134 4.78 -12.88 -7.10
CA PRO A 134 5.20 -12.96 -8.50
C PRO A 134 6.72 -12.89 -8.70
N MET A 135 7.44 -12.24 -7.78
CA MET A 135 8.88 -11.99 -7.87
C MET A 135 9.73 -13.05 -7.16
N ASP A 136 9.15 -13.83 -6.23
CA ASP A 136 9.82 -14.96 -5.58
C ASP A 136 8.83 -15.99 -5.00
N ALA A 137 9.34 -17.16 -4.61
CA ALA A 137 8.52 -18.28 -4.14
C ALA A 137 8.05 -18.15 -2.67
N MET A 138 8.08 -16.95 -2.07
CA MET A 138 7.56 -16.76 -0.72
C MET A 138 6.04 -16.78 -0.70
N GLU A 139 5.48 -17.30 0.39
CA GLU A 139 4.03 -17.36 0.62
C GLU A 139 3.42 -15.96 0.57
N LEU A 140 2.25 -15.86 -0.06
CA LEU A 140 1.45 -14.66 -0.10
C LEU A 140 0.02 -15.00 0.32
N SER A 141 -0.46 -14.29 1.35
CA SER A 141 -1.87 -14.25 1.68
C SER A 141 -2.25 -12.85 2.15
N PHE A 142 -3.53 -12.60 2.37
CA PHE A 142 -3.95 -11.34 2.97
C PHE A 142 -3.42 -11.13 4.40
N GLN A 143 -3.06 -12.21 5.10
CA GLN A 143 -2.64 -12.19 6.50
C GLN A 143 -1.14 -12.29 6.69
N THR A 144 -0.36 -12.52 5.63
CA THR A 144 1.11 -12.56 5.73
C THR A 144 1.66 -11.16 6.06
N PRO A 145 2.77 -11.07 6.83
CA PRO A 145 3.51 -9.82 7.01
C PRO A 145 3.90 -9.21 5.66
N GLN A 146 3.84 -7.88 5.56
CA GLN A 146 4.16 -7.17 4.34
C GLN A 146 4.91 -5.87 4.61
N GLU A 147 5.64 -5.40 3.60
CA GLU A 147 6.33 -4.11 3.60
C GLU A 147 5.34 -2.95 3.71
N ASP A 148 5.62 -2.01 4.61
CA ASP A 148 4.69 -0.93 4.94
C ASP A 148 4.57 0.11 3.82
N GLU A 149 5.57 0.21 2.94
CA GLU A 149 5.76 1.26 1.93
C GLU A 149 4.58 1.45 0.95
N PHE A 150 3.81 0.39 0.70
CA PHE A 150 2.60 0.51 -0.14
C PHE A 150 1.51 1.36 0.51
N ALA A 151 1.42 1.38 1.84
CA ALA A 151 0.42 2.19 2.53
C ALA A 151 0.64 3.71 2.34
N PRO A 152 1.79 4.30 2.70
CA PRO A 152 2.04 5.71 2.43
C PRO A 152 2.09 6.00 0.92
N CYS A 153 2.50 5.06 0.06
CA CYS A 153 2.38 5.21 -1.39
C CYS A 153 0.94 5.50 -1.82
N LEU A 154 -0.03 4.68 -1.38
CA LEU A 154 -1.44 4.85 -1.75
C LEU A 154 -2.10 6.07 -1.10
N MET A 155 -1.62 6.46 0.07
CA MET A 155 -2.19 7.57 0.85
C MET A 155 -1.62 8.95 0.49
N SER A 156 -0.38 9.02 -0.02
CA SER A 156 0.32 10.29 -0.28
C SER A 156 0.74 10.48 -1.74
N LEU A 157 0.89 9.39 -2.50
CA LEU A 157 1.50 9.34 -3.83
C LEU A 157 2.99 9.72 -3.86
N ARG A 158 3.68 9.67 -2.71
CA ARG A 158 5.10 10.03 -2.59
C ARG A 158 5.95 8.76 -2.48
N SER A 159 6.08 7.99 -3.56
CA SER A 159 6.84 6.73 -3.55
C SER A 159 7.40 6.40 -4.93
N LEU A 160 8.58 5.78 -4.96
CA LEU A 160 9.23 5.34 -6.20
C LEU A 160 8.39 4.32 -6.97
N TYR A 161 7.54 3.54 -6.29
CA TYR A 161 6.75 2.48 -6.91
C TYR A 161 5.79 2.98 -7.98
N LEU A 162 5.38 4.25 -7.93
CA LEU A 162 4.53 4.86 -8.95
C LEU A 162 5.22 4.92 -10.33
N GLY A 163 6.55 5.03 -10.37
CA GLY A 163 7.33 4.94 -11.61
C GLY A 163 7.16 3.59 -12.33
N ILE A 164 6.88 2.51 -11.60
CA ILE A 164 6.59 1.19 -12.20
C ILE A 164 5.26 1.21 -12.96
N SER A 165 4.28 1.97 -12.46
CA SER A 165 2.97 2.12 -13.12
C SER A 165 2.98 3.19 -14.21
N PHE A 166 3.79 4.24 -14.05
CA PHE A 166 3.93 5.36 -14.96
C PHE A 166 5.40 5.55 -15.37
N PRO A 167 5.95 4.67 -16.22
CA PRO A 167 7.38 4.66 -16.54
C PRO A 167 7.87 5.92 -17.27
N ARG A 168 6.96 6.69 -17.90
CA ARG A 168 7.33 7.99 -18.50
C ARG A 168 7.75 9.04 -17.48
N ALA A 169 7.32 8.88 -16.22
CA ALA A 169 7.63 9.76 -15.10
C ALA A 169 8.51 9.05 -14.05
N GLU A 170 9.19 7.95 -14.41
CA GLU A 170 10.01 7.17 -13.48
C GLU A 170 11.08 8.02 -12.79
N ASP A 171 11.78 8.87 -13.54
CA ASP A 171 12.80 9.78 -13.00
C ASP A 171 12.23 10.76 -11.97
N ASP A 172 10.99 11.22 -12.18
CA ASP A 172 10.30 12.09 -11.25
C ASP A 172 10.03 11.33 -9.93
N TYR A 173 9.44 10.14 -9.99
CA TYR A 173 9.15 9.33 -8.80
C TYR A 173 10.40 8.78 -8.10
N ALA A 174 11.52 8.60 -8.82
CA ALA A 174 12.78 8.12 -8.25
C ALA A 174 13.31 9.03 -7.12
N ARG A 175 12.93 10.31 -7.09
CA ARG A 175 13.30 11.24 -6.01
C ARG A 175 12.85 10.77 -4.62
N TYR A 176 11.74 10.02 -4.54
CA TYR A 176 11.19 9.51 -3.30
C TYR A 176 11.96 8.29 -2.75
N LEU A 177 12.97 7.77 -3.46
CA LEU A 177 13.83 6.71 -2.92
C LEU A 177 14.69 7.23 -1.75
N THR A 178 15.28 8.41 -1.91
CA THR A 178 16.20 8.98 -0.90
C THR A 178 15.62 10.19 -0.19
N PHE A 179 14.56 10.80 -0.73
CA PHE A 179 14.00 12.08 -0.29
C PHE A 179 15.01 13.25 -0.28
N GLY A 180 16.19 13.11 -0.89
CA GLY A 180 17.27 14.09 -0.79
C GLY A 180 16.95 15.46 -1.43
N ASN A 181 16.20 15.46 -2.53
CA ASN A 181 15.81 16.67 -3.27
C ASN A 181 14.28 16.87 -3.28
N VAL A 182 13.57 16.33 -2.29
CA VAL A 182 12.11 16.40 -2.21
C VAL A 182 11.69 17.67 -1.46
N PRO A 183 10.74 18.46 -1.98
CA PRO A 183 10.20 19.62 -1.27
C PRO A 183 9.65 19.24 0.12
N GLN A 184 9.84 20.11 1.11
CA GLN A 184 9.45 19.83 2.49
C GLN A 184 7.96 19.47 2.65
N HIS A 185 7.07 20.11 1.90
CA HIS A 185 5.65 19.80 1.94
C HIS A 185 5.33 18.37 1.47
N GLU A 186 6.03 17.84 0.47
CA GLU A 186 5.86 16.45 0.03
C GLU A 186 6.40 15.46 1.07
N ILE A 187 7.51 15.81 1.74
CA ILE A 187 8.04 15.04 2.88
C ILE A 187 7.00 14.99 4.01
N ASP A 188 6.38 16.11 4.33
CA ASP A 188 5.39 16.20 5.40
C ASP A 188 4.09 15.47 5.06
N GLU A 189 3.66 15.48 3.79
CA GLU A 189 2.56 14.65 3.29
C GLU A 189 2.84 13.16 3.47
N TRP A 190 4.03 12.69 3.06
CA TRP A 190 4.44 11.29 3.22
C TRP A 190 4.50 10.90 4.69
N LYS A 191 5.13 11.70 5.55
CA LYS A 191 5.20 11.46 7.00
C LYS A 191 3.82 11.40 7.63
N SER A 192 2.93 12.31 7.25
CA SER A 192 1.56 12.35 7.75
C SER A 192 0.79 11.09 7.36
N ALA A 193 0.93 10.63 6.12
CA ALA A 193 0.35 9.38 5.64
C ALA A 193 0.89 8.17 6.39
N PHE A 194 2.21 8.07 6.56
CA PHE A 194 2.86 6.98 7.29
C PHE A 194 2.40 6.92 8.75
N VAL A 195 2.44 8.06 9.46
CA VAL A 195 2.00 8.16 10.85
C VAL A 195 0.51 7.84 10.99
N ALA A 196 -0.34 8.27 10.06
CA ALA A 196 -1.76 7.92 10.07
C ALA A 196 -1.97 6.40 9.90
N PHE A 197 -1.23 5.76 8.99
CA PHE A 197 -1.27 4.32 8.80
C PHE A 197 -0.83 3.55 10.07
N VAL A 198 0.33 3.92 10.63
CA VAL A 198 0.85 3.33 11.87
C VAL A 198 -0.16 3.50 13.01
N ARG A 199 -0.76 4.69 13.16
CA ARG A 199 -1.76 4.95 14.19
C ARG A 199 -2.99 4.04 14.07
N LYS A 200 -3.46 3.77 12.85
CA LYS A 200 -4.56 2.84 12.60
C LYS A 200 -4.20 1.39 12.98
N LEU A 201 -2.98 0.95 12.66
CA LEU A 201 -2.49 -0.36 13.06
C LEU A 201 -2.42 -0.46 14.60
N THR A 202 -1.87 0.56 15.26
CA THR A 202 -1.82 0.61 16.73
C THR A 202 -3.22 0.60 17.34
N PHE A 203 -4.18 1.36 16.78
CA PHE A 203 -5.56 1.36 17.26
C PHE A 203 -6.17 -0.05 17.19
N LYS A 204 -5.93 -0.77 16.08
CA LYS A 204 -6.41 -2.13 15.85
C LYS A 204 -5.77 -3.16 16.79
N TYR A 205 -4.44 -3.12 16.93
CA TYR A 205 -3.69 -4.20 17.58
C TYR A 205 -3.34 -3.93 19.04
N ARG A 206 -3.24 -2.66 19.45
CA ARG A 206 -2.83 -2.20 20.79
C ARG A 206 -1.53 -2.85 21.28
N ARG A 207 -0.58 -3.04 20.36
CA ARG A 207 0.75 -3.65 20.60
C ARG A 207 1.82 -2.86 19.84
N PRO A 208 3.09 -2.90 20.30
CA PRO A 208 4.22 -2.41 19.52
C PRO A 208 4.25 -3.04 18.12
N LEU A 209 4.59 -2.24 17.11
CA LEU A 209 4.61 -2.68 15.72
C LEU A 209 6.04 -3.06 15.29
N VAL A 210 6.15 -4.11 14.49
CA VAL A 210 7.36 -4.42 13.70
C VAL A 210 7.08 -4.03 12.26
N LEU A 211 7.73 -2.95 11.84
CA LEU A 211 7.59 -2.32 10.54
C LEU A 211 8.82 -2.65 9.68
N LYS A 212 8.61 -2.91 8.39
CA LYS A 212 9.65 -3.23 7.42
C LYS A 212 9.54 -2.31 6.20
N SER A 213 10.58 -1.51 6.00
CA SER A 213 10.71 -0.60 4.86
C SER A 213 12.13 -0.70 4.29
N PRO A 214 12.35 -1.59 3.31
CA PRO A 214 13.66 -1.72 2.69
C PRO A 214 13.83 -0.65 1.58
N PRO A 215 14.88 0.18 1.61
CA PRO A 215 15.28 0.98 0.45
C PRO A 215 16.03 0.14 -0.60
#